data_AF-A0A7J4UTU7-F1
#
_entry.id   AF-A0A7J4UTU7-F1
#
_cell.length_a   1.000
_cell.length_b   1.000
_cell.length_c   1.000
_cell.angle_alpha   90.00
_cell.angle_beta   90.00
_cell.angle_gamma   90.00
#
_symmetry.space_group_name_H-M   'P 1'
#
loop_
_entity.id
_entity.type
_entity.pdbx_description
1 polymer ?
#
loop_
_entity_poly.entity_id
_entity_poly.type
_entity_poly.pdbx_seq_one_letter_code
_entity_poly.pdbx_strand_id
1 'polypeptide(L)'
;MGDIKNIVLREIFESEFSQYPLSNYVGDFYMAVDGSFRGETSGLGVIIETYQGENVLKISQQGNFPDSNAAEYGALKIGLETLLGFVDQNCRIGIITDHDRLSANINTISRGRERMDFEDRISVPRTVKKDWKAIIKFADMCQQVRSVCIKSKENPAHRLANLVGGYTTYGNAENQRTEIPPPSRIVR
;
A
#
# COMPACT_ATOMS: atom_id res chain seq x y z
N MET A 1 -25.92 -3.22 -18.42
CA MET A 1 -24.54 -2.76 -18.17
C MET A 1 -24.45 -2.55 -16.67
N GLY A 2 -23.91 -3.51 -15.92
CA GLY A 2 -23.84 -3.36 -14.46
C GLY A 2 -22.83 -2.27 -14.13
N ASP A 3 -23.23 -1.28 -13.34
CA ASP A 3 -22.34 -0.24 -12.84
C ASP A 3 -21.12 -0.91 -12.19
N ILE A 4 -19.95 -0.74 -12.81
CA ILE A 4 -18.69 -1.05 -12.16
C ILE A 4 -18.62 -0.02 -11.05
N LYS A 5 -19.00 -0.40 -9.83
CA LYS A 5 -18.73 0.40 -8.63
C LYS A 5 -17.29 0.87 -8.74
N ASN A 6 -17.09 2.18 -8.77
CA ASN A 6 -15.77 2.76 -8.59
C ASN A 6 -15.26 2.19 -7.27
N ILE A 7 -14.26 1.31 -7.35
CA ILE A 7 -13.65 0.72 -6.17
C ILE A 7 -12.88 1.84 -5.51
N VAL A 8 -13.30 2.24 -4.31
CA VAL A 8 -12.59 3.22 -3.49
C VAL A 8 -11.70 2.44 -2.52
N LEU A 9 -10.39 2.63 -2.60
CA LEU A 9 -9.43 1.86 -1.80
C LEU A 9 -9.66 2.02 -0.29
N ARG A 10 -10.07 3.22 0.15
CA ARG A 10 -10.44 3.47 1.56
C ARG A 10 -11.48 2.47 2.05
N GLU A 11 -12.54 2.22 1.27
CA GLU A 11 -13.65 1.36 1.70
C GLU A 11 -13.19 -0.09 1.89
N ILE A 12 -12.32 -0.59 1.00
CA ILE A 12 -11.69 -1.90 1.15
C ILE A 12 -10.84 -1.91 2.43
N PHE A 13 -9.95 -0.93 2.57
CA PHE A 13 -9.04 -0.87 3.70
C PHE A 13 -9.79 -0.82 5.03
N GLU A 14 -10.73 0.10 5.20
CA GLU A 14 -11.47 0.30 6.45
C GLU A 14 -12.35 -0.90 6.79
N SER A 15 -12.98 -1.53 5.79
CA SER A 15 -13.74 -2.77 5.98
C SER A 15 -12.88 -3.88 6.58
N GLU A 16 -11.69 -4.11 6.03
CA GLU A 16 -10.77 -5.13 6.52
C GLU A 16 -10.11 -4.73 7.85
N PHE A 17 -9.77 -3.45 8.00
CA PHE A 17 -9.12 -2.94 9.19
C PHE A 17 -10.06 -2.93 10.41
N SER A 18 -11.37 -2.77 10.20
CA SER A 18 -12.37 -2.79 11.27
C SER A 18 -12.35 -4.08 12.10
N GLN A 19 -11.84 -5.18 11.55
CA GLN A 19 -11.71 -6.48 12.22
C GLN A 19 -10.62 -6.50 13.31
N TYR A 20 -9.72 -5.50 13.34
CA TYR A 20 -8.70 -5.39 14.39
C TYR A 20 -9.25 -4.71 15.65
N PRO A 21 -8.90 -5.15 16.88
CA PRO A 21 -9.31 -4.46 18.10
C PRO A 21 -8.78 -3.02 18.17
N LEU A 22 -9.62 -2.04 18.54
CA LEU A 22 -9.33 -0.60 18.62
C LEU A 22 -9.06 0.10 17.26
N SER A 23 -9.67 -0.41 16.18
CA SER A 23 -9.44 -0.02 14.78
C SER A 23 -10.09 1.30 14.34
N ASN A 24 -9.56 2.43 14.83
CA ASN A 24 -9.81 3.73 14.20
C ASN A 24 -8.57 4.18 13.45
N TYR A 25 -8.45 3.76 12.20
CA TYR A 25 -7.41 4.25 11.28
C TYR A 25 -8.04 5.08 10.18
N VAL A 26 -7.50 6.27 9.94
CA VAL A 26 -7.87 7.13 8.82
C VAL A 26 -6.57 7.56 8.14
N GLY A 27 -6.36 7.06 6.92
CA GLY A 27 -5.24 7.42 6.07
C GLY A 27 -5.53 8.67 5.25
N ASP A 28 -4.48 9.44 4.97
CA ASP A 28 -4.53 10.54 3.99
C ASP A 28 -4.48 9.95 2.56
N PHE A 29 -3.80 8.81 2.41
CA PHE A 29 -3.72 8.04 1.17
C PHE A 29 -3.98 6.56 1.41
N TYR A 30 -4.51 5.91 0.38
CA TYR A 30 -4.70 4.47 0.32
C TYR A 30 -3.98 3.90 -0.89
N MET A 31 -3.28 2.79 -0.71
CA MET A 31 -2.44 2.18 -1.73
C MET A 31 -2.77 0.69 -1.84
N ALA A 32 -3.13 0.22 -3.03
CA ALA A 32 -3.18 -1.20 -3.35
C ALA A 32 -1.94 -1.61 -4.14
N VAL A 33 -1.30 -2.70 -3.72
CA VAL A 33 -0.12 -3.27 -4.40
C VAL A 33 -0.27 -4.76 -4.63
N ASP A 34 0.28 -5.23 -5.74
CA ASP A 34 0.37 -6.65 -6.10
C ASP A 34 1.61 -6.86 -6.98
N GLY A 35 2.35 -7.94 -6.75
CA GLY A 35 3.43 -8.41 -7.60
C GLY A 35 3.09 -9.75 -8.26
N SER A 36 3.26 -9.83 -9.59
CA SER A 36 3.09 -11.07 -10.34
C SER A 36 4.43 -11.71 -10.70
N PHE A 37 4.48 -13.04 -10.65
CA PHE A 37 5.62 -13.83 -11.13
C PHE A 37 5.13 -15.12 -11.78
N ARG A 38 5.58 -15.39 -13.01
CA ARG A 38 5.29 -16.59 -13.80
C ARG A 38 6.54 -17.07 -14.53
N GLY A 39 7.53 -17.52 -13.77
CA GLY A 39 8.77 -18.08 -14.31
C GLY A 39 9.61 -17.03 -15.03
N GLU A 40 9.39 -16.87 -16.34
CA GLU A 40 10.15 -15.94 -17.19
C GLU A 40 9.55 -14.53 -17.24
N THR A 41 8.29 -14.37 -16.82
CA THR A 41 7.62 -13.07 -16.80
C THR A 41 7.27 -12.65 -15.39
N SER A 42 7.39 -11.36 -15.10
CA SER A 42 6.94 -10.79 -13.84
C SER A 42 6.41 -9.39 -14.05
N GLY A 43 5.66 -8.88 -13.07
CA GLY A 43 5.11 -7.54 -13.13
C GLY A 43 4.68 -7.03 -11.77
N LEU A 44 4.24 -5.79 -11.74
CA LEU A 44 3.68 -5.16 -10.55
C LEU A 44 2.51 -4.26 -10.90
N GLY A 45 1.61 -4.14 -9.94
CA GLY A 45 0.48 -3.24 -9.95
C GLY A 45 0.55 -2.33 -8.74
N VAL A 46 0.35 -1.04 -8.95
CA VAL A 46 0.17 -0.07 -7.87
C VAL A 46 -1.03 0.82 -8.21
N ILE A 47 -1.91 1.01 -7.24
CA ILE A 47 -2.96 2.03 -7.30
C ILE A 47 -2.82 2.87 -6.04
N ILE A 48 -2.82 4.20 -6.18
CA ILE A 48 -2.85 5.14 -5.07
C ILE A 48 -4.06 6.04 -5.22
N GLU A 49 -4.80 6.20 -4.13
CA GLU A 49 -5.93 7.10 -4.02
C GLU A 49 -5.81 7.99 -2.78
N THR A 50 -6.39 9.19 -2.85
CA THR A 50 -6.58 10.06 -1.68
C THR A 50 -7.65 9.49 -0.75
N TYR A 51 -7.82 10.10 0.43
CA TYR A 51 -8.92 9.79 1.34
C TYR A 51 -10.31 9.85 0.66
N GLN A 52 -10.49 10.75 -0.31
CA GLN A 52 -11.73 10.96 -1.06
C GLN A 52 -11.93 9.95 -2.20
N GLY A 53 -10.97 9.05 -2.43
CA GLY A 53 -11.01 8.09 -3.54
C GLY A 53 -10.56 8.67 -4.88
N GLU A 54 -9.90 9.82 -4.88
CA GLU A 54 -9.35 10.38 -6.11
C GLU A 54 -8.07 9.66 -6.50
N ASN A 55 -7.96 9.28 -7.77
CA ASN A 55 -6.75 8.63 -8.23
C ASN A 55 -5.57 9.61 -8.16
N VAL A 56 -4.52 9.20 -7.46
CA VAL A 56 -3.21 9.88 -7.47
C VAL A 56 -2.34 9.24 -8.55
N LEU A 57 -2.34 7.90 -8.60
CA LEU A 57 -1.45 7.13 -9.45
C LEU A 57 -2.02 5.75 -9.76
N LYS A 58 -1.76 5.26 -10.97
CA LYS A 58 -1.85 3.83 -11.33
C LYS A 58 -0.58 3.43 -12.07
N ILE A 59 0.08 2.39 -11.60
CA ILE A 59 1.23 1.78 -12.27
C ILE A 59 0.86 0.34 -12.63
N SER A 60 1.09 -0.02 -13.87
CA SER A 60 1.24 -1.38 -14.35
C SER A 60 2.59 -1.45 -15.04
N GLN A 61 3.48 -2.30 -14.53
CA GLN A 61 4.83 -2.39 -15.07
C GLN A 61 5.24 -3.85 -15.18
N GLN A 62 5.79 -4.22 -16.34
CA GLN A 62 6.53 -5.48 -16.48
C GLN A 62 7.89 -5.34 -15.78
N GLY A 63 8.21 -6.35 -14.99
CA GLY A 63 9.45 -6.42 -14.23
C GLY A 63 10.30 -7.61 -14.64
N ASN A 64 11.51 -7.63 -14.09
CA ASN A 64 12.41 -8.79 -14.09
C ASN A 64 12.69 -9.20 -12.65
N PHE A 65 11.62 -9.46 -11.89
CA PHE A 65 11.73 -9.90 -10.51
C PHE A 65 12.18 -11.37 -10.48
N PRO A 66 13.14 -11.73 -9.62
CA PRO A 66 13.68 -13.09 -9.56
C PRO A 66 12.70 -14.11 -8.95
N ASP A 67 11.73 -13.65 -8.18
CA ASP A 67 10.72 -14.48 -7.53
C ASP A 67 9.47 -13.67 -7.18
N SER A 68 8.42 -14.36 -6.71
CA SER A 68 7.16 -13.73 -6.30
C SER A 68 7.31 -12.73 -5.16
N ASN A 69 8.17 -13.02 -4.16
CA ASN A 69 8.37 -12.08 -3.05
C ASN A 69 9.02 -10.79 -3.56
N ALA A 70 9.98 -10.90 -4.49
CA ALA A 70 10.63 -9.74 -5.08
C ALA A 70 9.65 -8.87 -5.87
N ALA A 71 8.70 -9.48 -6.58
CA ALA A 71 7.64 -8.73 -7.26
C ALA A 71 6.76 -7.97 -6.25
N GLU A 72 6.33 -8.64 -5.17
CA GLU A 72 5.43 -8.08 -4.15
C GLU A 72 6.07 -6.94 -3.35
N TYR A 73 7.29 -7.16 -2.84
CA TYR A 73 8.03 -6.11 -2.14
C TYR A 73 8.47 -4.99 -3.08
N GLY A 74 8.76 -5.32 -4.35
CA GLY A 74 9.07 -4.36 -5.39
C GLY A 74 7.89 -3.45 -5.71
N ALA A 75 6.69 -4.01 -5.83
CA ALA A 75 5.45 -3.27 -6.03
C ALA A 75 5.23 -2.24 -4.92
N LEU A 76 5.36 -2.68 -3.66
CA LEU A 76 5.24 -1.79 -2.50
C LEU A 76 6.28 -0.68 -2.54
N LYS A 77 7.56 -1.03 -2.70
CA LYS A 77 8.64 -0.04 -2.75
C LYS A 77 8.39 1.00 -3.83
N ILE A 78 8.07 0.58 -5.05
CA ILE A 78 7.82 1.50 -6.17
C ILE A 78 6.63 2.40 -5.89
N GLY A 79 5.56 1.86 -5.31
CA GLY A 79 4.41 2.65 -4.89
C GLY A 79 4.77 3.72 -3.86
N LEU A 80 5.53 3.35 -2.83
CA LEU A 80 5.96 4.27 -1.78
C LEU A 80 6.96 5.33 -2.31
N GLU A 81 7.96 4.93 -3.09
CA GLU A 81 8.92 5.85 -3.71
C GLU A 81 8.23 6.84 -4.65
N THR A 82 7.24 6.38 -5.41
CA THR A 82 6.48 7.26 -6.31
C THR A 82 5.60 8.23 -5.50
N LEU A 83 4.99 7.75 -4.40
CA LEU A 83 4.18 8.59 -3.52
C LEU A 83 5.00 9.73 -2.88
N LEU A 84 6.28 9.51 -2.55
CA LEU A 84 7.16 10.58 -2.07
C LEU A 84 7.30 11.76 -3.04
N GLY A 85 7.05 11.54 -4.33
CA GLY A 85 7.01 12.62 -5.31
C GLY A 85 5.79 13.54 -5.17
N PHE A 86 4.75 13.11 -4.45
CA PHE A 86 3.46 13.80 -4.31
C PHE A 86 3.16 14.31 -2.91
N VAL A 87 3.84 13.79 -1.88
CA VAL A 87 3.47 14.04 -0.48
C VAL A 87 4.64 14.60 0.32
N ASP A 88 4.31 15.47 1.25
CA ASP A 88 5.23 15.88 2.31
C ASP A 88 5.44 14.74 3.32
N GLN A 89 6.48 14.86 4.14
CA GLN A 89 6.67 14.00 5.31
C GLN A 89 5.46 14.04 6.24
N ASN A 90 5.26 12.98 7.03
CA ASN A 90 4.19 12.80 8.02
C ASN A 90 2.80 12.47 7.47
N CYS A 91 2.67 11.91 6.27
CA CYS A 91 1.39 11.35 5.82
C CYS A 91 1.04 10.03 6.53
N ARG A 92 -0.26 9.72 6.57
CA ARG A 92 -0.82 8.44 7.00
C ARG A 92 -1.23 7.62 5.77
N ILE A 93 -0.70 6.41 5.63
CA ILE A 93 -0.97 5.55 4.47
C ILE A 93 -1.58 4.20 4.88
N GLY A 94 -2.74 3.88 4.31
CA GLY A 94 -3.35 2.55 4.36
C GLY A 94 -2.95 1.70 3.16
N ILE A 95 -2.29 0.58 3.38
CA ILE A 95 -1.81 -0.34 2.34
C ILE A 95 -2.72 -1.57 2.26
N ILE A 96 -3.10 -1.93 1.05
CA ILE A 96 -3.84 -3.14 0.71
C ILE A 96 -2.90 -4.05 -0.08
N THR A 97 -2.77 -5.28 0.37
CA THR A 97 -2.02 -6.33 -0.33
C THR A 97 -2.76 -7.65 -0.13
N ASP A 98 -2.50 -8.63 -0.97
CA ASP A 98 -2.90 -10.03 -0.79
C ASP A 98 -1.78 -10.91 -0.23
N HIS A 99 -0.63 -10.31 0.11
CA HIS A 99 0.49 -11.00 0.72
C HIS A 99 0.51 -10.84 2.25
N ASP A 100 0.09 -11.90 2.94
CA ASP A 100 -0.01 -12.03 4.40
C ASP A 100 1.25 -11.58 5.17
N ARG A 101 2.41 -12.11 4.78
CA ARG A 101 3.70 -11.87 5.42
C ARG A 101 4.19 -10.45 5.19
N LEU A 102 3.93 -9.88 4.00
CA LEU A 102 4.24 -8.49 3.71
C LEU A 102 3.39 -7.57 4.61
N SER A 103 2.08 -7.80 4.69
CA SER A 103 1.18 -7.05 5.58
C SER A 103 1.61 -7.16 7.05
N ALA A 104 1.93 -8.36 7.52
CA ALA A 104 2.39 -8.58 8.90
C ALA A 104 3.70 -7.81 9.20
N ASN A 105 4.64 -7.80 8.26
CA ASN A 105 5.91 -7.06 8.39
C ASN A 105 5.67 -5.54 8.45
N ILE A 106 4.80 -4.99 7.60
CA ILE A 106 4.42 -3.56 7.59
C ILE A 106 3.78 -3.15 8.92
N ASN A 107 2.80 -3.93 9.39
CA ASN A 107 2.14 -3.66 10.66
C ASN A 107 3.09 -3.84 11.86
N THR A 108 4.14 -4.65 11.73
CA THR A 108 5.17 -4.78 12.76
C THR A 108 6.06 -3.55 12.82
N ILE A 109 6.58 -3.04 11.70
CA ILE A 109 7.40 -1.81 11.73
C ILE A 109 6.60 -0.58 12.19
N SER A 110 5.31 -0.51 11.89
CA SER A 110 4.47 0.63 12.33
C SER A 110 3.99 0.52 13.78
N ARG A 111 4.11 -0.64 14.43
CA ARG A 111 3.86 -0.79 15.88
C ARG A 111 5.16 -0.84 16.70
N GLY A 112 6.26 -1.20 16.06
CA GLY A 112 7.44 -1.78 16.70
C GLY A 112 8.56 -0.81 17.07
N ARG A 113 8.50 0.48 16.73
CA ARG A 113 9.58 1.41 17.10
C ARG A 113 9.66 1.76 18.58
N GLU A 114 8.67 1.37 19.38
CA GLU A 114 8.67 1.53 20.84
C GLU A 114 9.24 0.30 21.58
N ARG A 115 9.58 -0.80 20.88
CA ARG A 115 10.05 -2.05 21.50
C ARG A 115 11.36 -2.54 20.90
N MET A 116 12.31 -2.87 21.78
CA MET A 116 13.70 -3.19 21.45
C MET A 116 13.88 -4.47 20.61
N ASP A 117 12.83 -5.30 20.46
CA ASP A 117 12.85 -6.63 19.82
C ASP A 117 12.05 -6.72 18.50
N PHE A 118 11.63 -5.59 17.92
CA PHE A 118 10.73 -5.63 16.75
C PHE A 118 11.37 -6.27 15.50
N GLU A 119 12.69 -6.17 15.35
CA GLU A 119 13.42 -6.76 14.23
C GLU A 119 13.37 -8.29 14.25
N ASP A 120 13.35 -8.91 15.42
CA ASP A 120 13.27 -10.38 15.59
C ASP A 120 11.90 -10.94 15.20
N ARG A 121 10.88 -10.06 15.12
CA ARG A 121 9.51 -10.41 14.73
C ARG A 121 9.27 -10.24 13.22
N ILE A 122 10.24 -9.68 12.50
CA ILE A 122 10.17 -9.42 11.07
C ILE A 122 10.87 -10.56 10.33
N SER A 123 10.14 -11.20 9.43
CA SER A 123 10.69 -12.29 8.64
C SER A 123 10.71 -11.87 7.17
N VAL A 124 11.87 -11.46 6.66
CA VAL A 124 12.03 -10.91 5.30
C VAL A 124 12.89 -11.83 4.45
N PRO A 125 12.41 -12.27 3.26
CA PRO A 125 13.20 -13.08 2.34
C PRO A 125 14.55 -12.42 1.99
N ARG A 126 15.59 -13.23 1.81
CA ARG A 126 16.95 -12.71 1.51
C ARG A 126 16.97 -11.88 0.22
N THR A 127 16.18 -12.29 -0.78
CA THR A 127 16.11 -11.66 -2.10
C THR A 127 15.59 -10.23 -2.04
N VAL A 128 14.75 -9.90 -1.04
CA VAL A 128 14.09 -8.58 -0.93
C VAL A 128 14.66 -7.69 0.17
N LYS A 129 15.78 -8.07 0.80
CA LYS A 129 16.39 -7.29 1.91
C LYS A 129 16.71 -5.84 1.53
N LYS A 130 17.10 -5.58 0.29
CA LYS A 130 17.39 -4.21 -0.19
C LYS A 130 16.11 -3.39 -0.28
N ASP A 131 15.06 -3.95 -0.87
CA ASP A 131 13.77 -3.27 -1.01
C ASP A 131 13.11 -3.06 0.35
N TRP A 132 13.23 -4.03 1.26
CA TRP A 132 12.77 -3.89 2.64
C TRP A 132 13.42 -2.71 3.38
N LYS A 133 14.74 -2.49 3.19
CA LYS A 133 15.42 -1.32 3.77
C LYS A 133 14.88 0.00 3.22
N ALA A 134 14.52 0.06 1.94
CA ALA A 134 13.90 1.25 1.35
C ALA A 134 12.48 1.48 1.91
N ILE A 135 11.68 0.41 2.04
CA ILE A 135 10.35 0.45 2.65
C ILE A 135 10.42 0.96 4.10
N ILE A 136 11.39 0.50 4.90
CA ILE A 136 11.58 0.99 6.27
C ILE A 136 11.86 2.50 6.27
N LYS A 137 12.77 2.98 5.43
CA LYS A 137 13.11 4.41 5.32
C LYS A 137 11.92 5.26 4.91
N PHE A 138 11.06 4.75 4.04
CA PHE A 138 9.82 5.44 3.70
C PHE A 138 8.85 5.46 4.89
N ALA A 139 8.65 4.32 5.53
CA ALA A 139 7.74 4.23 6.68
C ALA A 139 8.20 5.11 7.85
N ASP A 140 9.51 5.37 7.97
CA ASP A 140 10.14 6.35 8.87
C ASP A 140 9.69 7.79 8.63
N MET A 141 9.41 8.15 7.38
CA MET A 141 9.00 9.50 6.99
C MET A 141 7.49 9.71 7.13
N CYS A 142 6.73 8.65 7.41
CA CYS A 142 5.28 8.70 7.54
C CYS A 142 4.88 8.87 9.00
N GLN A 143 3.75 9.54 9.25
CA GLN A 143 3.18 9.58 10.59
C GLN A 143 2.69 8.18 10.98
N GLN A 144 2.07 7.46 10.04
CA GLN A 144 1.61 6.10 10.27
C GLN A 144 1.43 5.32 8.98
N VAL A 145 1.84 4.06 8.98
CA VAL A 145 1.59 3.13 7.88
C VAL A 145 0.86 1.91 8.41
N ARG A 146 -0.33 1.63 7.93
CA ARG A 146 -1.06 0.40 8.28
C ARG A 146 -1.29 -0.42 7.03
N SER A 147 -1.40 -1.73 7.20
CA SER A 147 -1.73 -2.61 6.08
C SER A 147 -2.84 -3.58 6.45
N VAL A 148 -3.61 -3.98 5.44
CA VAL A 148 -4.56 -5.09 5.50
C VAL A 148 -4.19 -6.12 4.44
N CYS A 149 -4.44 -7.39 4.76
CA CYS A 149 -4.30 -8.49 3.82
C CYS A 149 -5.69 -8.88 3.30
N ILE A 150 -5.87 -8.96 1.99
CA ILE A 150 -7.12 -9.38 1.35
C ILE A 150 -6.91 -10.58 0.44
N LYS A 151 -7.98 -11.12 -0.14
CA LYS A 151 -7.85 -12.18 -1.15
C LYS A 151 -7.34 -11.57 -2.46
N SER A 152 -6.45 -12.28 -3.13
CA SER A 152 -5.87 -11.84 -4.42
C SER A 152 -6.90 -11.38 -5.47
N LYS A 153 -7.99 -12.14 -5.63
CA LYS A 153 -9.09 -11.79 -6.55
C LYS A 153 -9.83 -10.49 -6.22
N GLU A 154 -9.74 -10.03 -4.98
CA GLU A 154 -10.33 -8.79 -4.47
C GLU A 154 -9.33 -7.63 -4.53
N ASN A 155 -8.02 -7.91 -4.73
CA ASN A 155 -6.98 -6.91 -4.83
C ASN A 155 -7.09 -6.13 -6.14
N PRO A 156 -7.39 -4.81 -6.10
CA PRO A 156 -7.53 -4.01 -7.32
C PRO A 156 -6.24 -3.93 -8.14
N ALA A 157 -5.07 -4.07 -7.50
CA ALA A 157 -3.77 -4.06 -8.16
C ALA A 157 -3.47 -5.35 -8.96
N HIS A 158 -4.20 -6.45 -8.70
CA HIS A 158 -3.94 -7.75 -9.32
C HIS A 158 -3.98 -7.74 -10.84
N ARG A 159 -4.98 -7.06 -11.41
CA ARG A 159 -5.08 -6.92 -12.87
C ARG A 159 -3.94 -6.08 -13.45
N LEU A 160 -3.46 -5.07 -12.73
CA LEU A 160 -2.34 -4.24 -13.17
C LEU A 160 -1.02 -5.02 -13.16
N ALA A 161 -0.81 -5.87 -12.14
CA ALA A 161 0.38 -6.70 -12.04
C ALA A 161 0.50 -7.74 -13.17
N ASN A 162 -0.63 -8.16 -13.75
CA ASN A 162 -0.68 -9.18 -14.80
C ASN A 162 -0.90 -8.59 -16.22
N LEU A 163 -0.92 -7.26 -16.37
CA LEU A 163 -1.19 -6.63 -17.67
C LEU A 163 0.05 -6.71 -18.58
N VAL A 164 -0.19 -7.05 -19.85
CA VAL A 164 0.84 -7.01 -20.89
C VAL A 164 0.99 -5.59 -21.42
N GLY A 165 2.24 -5.13 -21.59
CA GLY A 165 2.56 -3.81 -22.13
C GLY A 165 2.74 -2.73 -21.07
N GLY A 166 2.02 -2.82 -19.94
CA GLY A 166 2.12 -1.88 -18.83
C GLY A 166 1.70 -0.45 -19.19
N TYR A 167 1.52 0.39 -18.16
CA TYR A 167 1.32 1.83 -18.29
C TYR A 167 1.50 2.51 -16.93
N THR A 168 1.76 3.81 -16.96
CA THR A 168 1.66 4.67 -15.77
C THR A 168 0.66 5.77 -16.07
N THR A 169 -0.27 5.98 -15.16
CA THR A 169 -1.24 7.09 -15.21
C THR A 169 -1.13 7.89 -13.93
N TYR A 170 -0.90 9.18 -14.07
CA TYR A 170 -0.97 10.14 -12.97
C TYR A 170 -2.37 10.74 -12.96
N GLY A 171 -3.00 10.79 -11.80
CA GLY A 171 -4.22 11.54 -11.63
C GLY A 171 -3.94 13.02 -11.37
N ASN A 172 -4.96 13.86 -11.50
CA ASN A 172 -4.86 15.29 -11.24
C ASN A 172 -4.88 15.56 -9.73
N ALA A 173 -3.82 15.17 -9.02
CA ALA A 173 -3.66 15.42 -7.59
C ALA A 173 -3.28 16.89 -7.25
N GLU A 174 -3.29 17.79 -8.24
CA GLU A 174 -2.80 19.18 -8.12
C GLU A 174 -3.58 20.08 -7.12
N ASN A 175 -4.55 19.59 -6.34
CA ASN A 175 -5.41 20.46 -5.52
C ASN A 175 -5.82 20.00 -4.11
N GLN A 176 -5.18 19.00 -3.46
CA GLN A 176 -5.71 18.50 -2.16
C GLN A 176 -4.75 18.60 -0.97
N ARG A 177 -4.35 19.83 -0.63
CA ARG A 177 -4.30 20.22 0.78
C ARG A 177 -5.65 20.83 1.12
N THR A 178 -6.60 20.08 1.65
CA THR A 178 -7.64 20.66 2.51
C THR A 178 -8.42 19.57 3.26
N GLU A 179 -8.45 19.77 4.58
CA GLU A 179 -9.43 19.25 5.54
C GLU A 179 -9.31 17.77 5.93
N ILE A 180 -8.36 17.51 6.82
CA ILE A 180 -8.54 16.47 7.85
C ILE A 180 -9.82 16.86 8.64
N PRO A 181 -10.85 16.01 8.73
CA PRO A 181 -12.01 16.32 9.56
C PRO A 181 -11.57 16.50 11.02
N PRO A 182 -12.12 17.49 11.76
CA PRO A 182 -11.79 17.63 13.17
C PRO A 182 -12.12 16.33 13.91
N PRO A 183 -11.30 15.93 14.90
CA PRO A 183 -11.55 14.70 15.66
C PRO A 183 -12.97 14.74 16.20
N SER A 184 -13.72 13.66 15.96
CA SER A 184 -15.09 13.47 16.42
C SER A 184 -15.16 13.86 17.90
N ARG A 185 -15.84 14.97 18.18
CA ARG A 185 -16.10 15.43 19.54
C ARG A 185 -16.85 14.31 20.24
N ILE A 186 -16.22 13.67 21.23
CA ILE A 186 -16.91 12.78 22.16
C ILE A 186 -18.05 13.61 22.75
N VAL A 187 -19.29 13.24 22.42
CA VAL A 187 -20.47 13.81 23.04
C VAL A 187 -20.68 13.04 24.34
N ARG A 188 -20.19 13.67 25.42
CA ARG A 188 -20.44 13.46 26.86
C ARG A 188 -20.13 12.09 27.47
#